data_AF-A0A970FRD2-F1
#
_entry.id   AF-A0A970FRD2-F1
#
_cell.length_a   1.000
_cell.length_b   1.000
_cell.length_c   1.000
_cell.angle_alpha   90.00
_cell.angle_beta   90.00
_cell.angle_gamma   90.00
#
_symmetry.space_group_name_H-M   'P 1'
#
loop_
_entity.id
_entity.type
_entity.pdbx_description
1 polymer ?
#
loop_
_entity_poly.entity_id
_entity_poly.type
_entity_poly.pdbx_seq_one_letter_code
_entity_poly.pdbx_strand_id
1 'polypeptide(L)'
;MRENKKYILGAFFVIIGILILFGRINLNFHWIMHLAWPSVLIGISFLFFLGYYAKRPFGTGYLVPAGIFFTIGVTFFIGELFSYRLVWPGFFAAPAVGLFLLYLFGERKAGLLVPVGTLFTFAGVCFFSELFHIWHLLWPGVIASPAVGLLLLYLFGNRSAGLLIPIGTLMSISGLFSFAEIFDAWGIVWPGFIMAPAVGLFLYYLAGNRNSALLIPIFILSAISVTFFSIFCLGKILWALRYVIGGAFVLFGLMTILRKPGEKYDSKNYKEQYNNYNNDNMG
;
A
#
# COMPACT_ATOMS: atom_id res chain seq x y z
N MET A 1 46.10 -20.76 -35.16
CA MET A 1 45.28 -20.96 -33.92
C MET A 1 46.12 -20.90 -32.62
N ARG A 2 47.11 -20.00 -32.49
CA ARG A 2 47.93 -19.82 -31.26
C ARG A 2 47.65 -18.52 -30.49
N GLU A 3 47.04 -17.54 -31.15
CA GLU A 3 46.81 -16.19 -30.58
C GLU A 3 45.68 -16.18 -29.53
N ASN A 4 44.61 -16.97 -29.69
CA ASN A 4 43.46 -16.95 -28.75
C ASN A 4 43.78 -17.55 -27.36
N LYS A 5 44.82 -18.37 -27.23
CA LYS A 5 45.21 -18.95 -25.94
C LYS A 5 45.80 -17.90 -24.98
N LYS A 6 46.44 -16.85 -25.51
CA LYS A 6 47.06 -15.79 -24.69
C LYS A 6 46.01 -14.85 -24.10
N TYR A 7 44.96 -14.53 -24.86
CA TYR A 7 43.84 -13.71 -24.38
C TYR A 7 42.97 -14.45 -23.36
N ILE A 8 42.74 -15.76 -23.57
CA ILE A 8 42.05 -16.61 -22.59
C ILE A 8 42.87 -16.76 -21.30
N LEU A 9 44.19 -16.91 -21.41
CA LEU A 9 45.08 -17.03 -20.24
C LEU A 9 45.22 -15.71 -19.48
N GLY A 10 45.21 -14.57 -20.19
CA GLY A 10 45.17 -13.24 -19.59
C GLY A 10 43.86 -12.96 -18.87
N ALA A 11 42.71 -13.28 -19.49
CA ALA A 11 41.39 -13.14 -18.85
C ALA A 11 41.28 -14.02 -17.58
N PHE A 12 41.84 -15.23 -17.63
CA PHE A 12 41.92 -16.12 -16.48
C PHE A 12 42.74 -15.52 -15.32
N PHE A 13 43.90 -14.92 -15.62
CA PHE A 13 44.73 -14.22 -14.62
C PHE A 13 44.07 -12.96 -14.05
N VAL A 14 43.27 -12.24 -14.84
CA VAL A 14 42.52 -11.07 -14.37
C VAL A 14 41.41 -11.48 -13.40
N ILE A 15 40.69 -12.58 -13.70
CA ILE A 15 39.66 -13.14 -12.81
C ILE A 15 40.29 -13.65 -11.50
N ILE A 16 41.44 -14.32 -11.59
CA ILE A 16 42.19 -14.79 -10.41
C ILE A 16 42.77 -13.62 -9.59
N GLY A 17 43.24 -12.56 -10.25
CA GLY A 17 43.73 -11.35 -9.58
C GLY A 17 42.64 -10.61 -8.82
N ILE A 18 41.43 -10.53 -9.40
CA ILE A 18 40.25 -9.98 -8.72
C ILE A 18 39.86 -10.85 -7.51
N LEU A 19 39.91 -12.18 -7.64
CA LEU A 19 39.65 -13.10 -6.53
C LEU A 19 40.65 -12.93 -5.37
N ILE A 20 41.93 -12.72 -5.67
CA ILE A 20 43.00 -12.56 -4.68
C ILE A 20 42.92 -11.19 -3.98
N LEU A 21 42.48 -10.12 -4.67
CA LEU A 21 42.24 -8.82 -4.05
C LEU A 21 41.06 -8.86 -3.05
N PHE A 22 40.08 -9.74 -3.28
CA PHE A 22 39.06 -10.08 -2.29
C PHE A 22 39.53 -11.08 -1.23
N GLY A 23 40.77 -11.58 -1.27
CA GLY A 23 41.31 -12.59 -0.35
C GLY A 23 41.65 -12.08 1.06
N ARG A 24 41.39 -10.81 1.37
CA ARG A 24 41.58 -10.20 2.71
C ARG A 24 40.26 -9.81 3.40
N ILE A 25 39.14 -10.39 2.98
CA ILE A 25 38.00 -10.58 3.87
C ILE A 25 38.25 -11.91 4.56
N ASN A 26 38.11 -11.94 5.89
CA ASN A 26 38.06 -13.17 6.65
C ASN A 26 36.82 -13.95 6.18
N LEU A 27 36.99 -14.71 5.10
CA LEU A 27 35.95 -15.49 4.44
C LEU A 27 35.59 -16.62 5.41
N ASN A 28 34.68 -16.32 6.34
CA ASN A 28 34.04 -17.35 7.14
C ASN A 28 33.42 -18.33 6.14
N PHE A 29 34.01 -19.51 5.99
CA PHE A 29 33.49 -20.59 5.13
C PHE A 29 32.00 -20.85 5.39
N HIS A 30 31.54 -20.60 6.62
CA HIS A 30 30.15 -20.62 7.01
C HIS A 30 29.26 -19.65 6.21
N TRP A 31 29.66 -18.39 6.03
CA TRP A 31 28.89 -17.39 5.28
C TRP A 31 28.84 -17.69 3.77
N ILE A 32 29.94 -18.22 3.21
CA ILE A 32 29.98 -18.65 1.82
C ILE A 32 29.03 -19.83 1.57
N MET A 33 28.94 -20.78 2.51
CA MET A 33 28.02 -21.91 2.37
C MET A 33 26.56 -21.50 2.44
N HIS A 34 26.22 -20.51 3.28
CA HIS A 34 24.90 -19.89 3.30
C HIS A 34 24.56 -19.14 2.01
N LEU A 35 25.54 -18.56 1.32
CA LEU A 35 25.31 -17.89 0.03
C LEU A 35 25.35 -18.86 -1.16
N ALA A 36 26.02 -20.01 -1.03
CA ALA A 36 26.15 -20.99 -2.09
C ALA A 36 24.85 -21.74 -2.36
N TRP A 37 24.07 -22.10 -1.34
CA TRP A 37 22.88 -22.91 -1.53
C TRP A 37 21.75 -22.24 -2.35
N PRO A 38 21.42 -20.92 -2.19
CA PRO A 38 20.41 -20.27 -3.02
C PRO A 38 20.90 -20.12 -4.47
N SER A 39 22.21 -19.96 -4.67
CA SER A 39 22.81 -19.89 -6.00
C SER A 39 22.66 -21.21 -6.77
N VAL A 40 22.67 -22.36 -6.08
CA VAL A 40 22.38 -23.67 -6.68
C VAL A 40 20.94 -23.73 -7.18
N LEU A 41 19.97 -23.23 -6.41
CA LEU A 41 18.56 -23.16 -6.84
C LEU A 41 18.36 -22.26 -8.07
N ILE A 42 19.03 -21.11 -8.11
CA ILE A 42 19.05 -20.23 -9.30
C ILE A 42 19.69 -20.94 -10.49
N GLY A 43 20.78 -21.68 -10.26
CA GLY A 43 21.44 -22.51 -11.29
C GLY A 43 20.51 -23.59 -11.86
N ILE A 44 19.76 -24.28 -11.01
CA ILE A 44 18.74 -25.27 -11.43
C ILE A 44 17.66 -24.60 -12.27
N SER A 45 17.16 -23.45 -11.85
CA SER A 45 16.20 -22.66 -12.64
C SER A 45 16.74 -22.33 -14.04
N PHE A 46 18.01 -21.91 -14.11
CA PHE A 46 18.66 -21.61 -15.39
C PHE A 46 18.74 -22.84 -16.30
N LEU A 47 18.99 -24.04 -15.76
CA LEU A 47 18.95 -25.29 -16.53
C LEU A 47 17.55 -25.55 -17.14
N PHE A 48 16.47 -25.26 -16.41
CA PHE A 48 15.11 -25.39 -16.97
C PHE A 48 14.84 -24.37 -18.08
N PHE A 49 15.36 -23.14 -17.98
CA PHE A 49 15.32 -22.16 -19.08
C PHE A 49 16.09 -22.64 -20.32
N LEU A 50 17.26 -23.26 -20.14
CA LEU A 50 18.01 -23.89 -21.24
C LEU A 50 17.22 -25.05 -21.86
N GLY A 51 16.58 -25.87 -21.03
CA GLY A 51 15.70 -26.96 -21.48
C GLY A 51 14.52 -26.46 -22.32
N TYR A 52 13.92 -25.32 -21.95
CA TYR A 52 12.91 -24.65 -22.76
C TYR A 52 13.47 -24.18 -24.11
N TYR A 53 14.64 -23.54 -24.11
CA TYR A 53 15.27 -23.03 -25.34
C TYR A 53 15.65 -24.18 -26.31
N ALA A 54 16.11 -25.31 -25.78
CA ALA A 54 16.52 -26.48 -26.55
C ALA A 54 15.35 -27.24 -27.21
N LYS A 55 14.13 -27.19 -26.64
CA LYS A 55 12.93 -27.91 -27.12
C LYS A 55 11.82 -27.00 -27.65
N ARG A 56 12.16 -25.80 -28.15
CA ARG A 56 11.21 -24.93 -28.86
C ARG A 56 10.54 -25.73 -30.01
N PRO A 57 9.19 -25.76 -30.13
CA PRO A 57 8.18 -24.92 -29.45
C PRO A 57 7.38 -25.57 -28.30
N PHE A 58 7.49 -26.89 -28.03
CA PHE A 58 6.58 -27.61 -27.11
C PHE A 58 6.97 -27.58 -25.62
N GLY A 59 8.08 -26.93 -25.27
CA GLY A 59 8.65 -26.94 -23.91
C GLY A 59 8.00 -26.00 -22.88
N THR A 60 6.85 -25.38 -23.16
CA THR A 60 6.30 -24.30 -22.32
C THR A 60 5.99 -24.71 -20.88
N GLY A 61 5.74 -26.01 -20.65
CA GLY A 61 5.54 -26.57 -19.31
C GLY A 61 6.76 -26.45 -18.39
N TYR A 62 7.98 -26.35 -18.94
CA TYR A 62 9.20 -26.18 -18.15
C TYR A 62 9.39 -24.77 -17.58
N LEU A 63 8.65 -23.77 -18.07
CA LEU A 63 8.76 -22.39 -17.57
C LEU A 63 8.16 -22.19 -16.17
N VAL A 64 7.12 -22.95 -15.82
CA VAL A 64 6.51 -22.85 -14.48
C VAL A 64 7.51 -23.26 -13.40
N PRO A 65 8.11 -24.47 -13.43
CA PRO A 65 9.13 -24.84 -12.46
C PRO A 65 10.36 -23.92 -12.55
N ALA A 66 10.76 -23.47 -13.75
CA ALA A 66 11.86 -22.51 -13.90
C ALA A 66 11.60 -21.22 -13.11
N GLY A 67 10.44 -20.59 -13.28
CA GLY A 67 10.09 -19.34 -12.60
C GLY A 67 9.89 -19.51 -11.09
N ILE A 68 9.36 -20.66 -10.64
CA ILE A 68 9.25 -20.98 -9.21
C ILE A 68 10.64 -21.09 -8.58
N PHE A 69 11.53 -21.92 -9.14
CA PHE A 69 12.89 -22.08 -8.61
C PHE A 69 13.70 -20.79 -8.69
N PHE A 70 13.50 -19.99 -9.73
CA PHE A 70 14.14 -18.68 -9.85
C PHE A 70 13.75 -17.78 -8.68
N THR A 71 12.45 -17.64 -8.43
CA THR A 71 11.92 -16.74 -7.42
C THR A 71 12.25 -17.24 -6.01
N ILE A 72 12.18 -18.54 -5.77
CA ILE A 72 12.58 -19.16 -4.49
C ILE A 72 14.08 -18.95 -4.26
N GLY A 73 14.92 -19.19 -5.28
CA GLY A 73 16.36 -18.98 -5.20
C GLY A 73 16.71 -17.52 -4.89
N VAL A 74 16.05 -16.57 -5.56
CA VAL A 74 16.20 -15.13 -5.27
C VAL A 74 15.69 -14.78 -3.86
N THR A 75 14.54 -15.33 -3.45
CA THR A 75 13.96 -15.09 -2.11
C THR A 75 14.92 -15.53 -1.01
N PHE A 76 15.50 -16.72 -1.15
CA PHE A 76 16.49 -17.23 -0.20
C PHE A 76 17.80 -16.44 -0.25
N PHE A 77 18.26 -16.06 -1.43
CA PHE A 77 19.44 -15.22 -1.58
C PHE A 77 19.29 -13.87 -0.87
N ILE A 78 18.13 -13.22 -1.02
CA ILE A 78 17.81 -11.97 -0.30
C ILE A 78 17.64 -12.23 1.20
N GLY A 79 17.07 -13.39 1.58
CA GLY A 79 16.89 -13.80 2.98
C GLY A 79 18.20 -13.90 3.76
N GLU A 80 19.23 -14.46 3.12
CA GLU A 80 20.60 -14.56 3.66
C GLU A 80 21.31 -13.20 3.71
N LEU A 81 20.99 -12.28 2.79
CA LEU A 81 21.60 -10.94 2.75
C LEU A 81 21.00 -9.97 3.78
N PHE A 82 19.70 -10.06 4.04
CA PHE A 82 18.98 -9.11 4.88
C PHE A 82 18.33 -9.79 6.09
N SER A 83 17.21 -10.48 5.87
CA SER A 83 16.48 -11.23 6.88
C SER A 83 15.35 -12.05 6.25
N TYR A 84 15.19 -13.27 6.72
CA TYR A 84 14.09 -14.17 6.37
C TYR A 84 12.69 -13.58 6.63
N ARG A 85 12.57 -12.66 7.59
CA ARG A 85 11.30 -12.02 7.94
C ARG A 85 10.78 -11.05 6.87
N LEU A 86 11.65 -10.46 6.06
CA LEU A 86 11.20 -9.55 4.99
C LEU A 86 10.87 -10.30 3.69
N VAL A 87 11.48 -11.47 3.49
CA VAL A 87 11.41 -12.20 2.21
C VAL A 87 10.31 -13.25 2.15
N TRP A 88 9.65 -13.60 3.26
CA TRP A 88 8.57 -14.62 3.23
C TRP A 88 7.44 -14.34 2.22
N PRO A 89 7.05 -13.08 1.89
CA PRO A 89 6.07 -12.85 0.83
C PRO A 89 6.57 -13.31 -0.55
N GLY A 90 7.88 -13.42 -0.74
CA GLY A 90 8.52 -14.01 -1.91
C GLY A 90 8.11 -15.45 -2.18
N PHE A 91 7.75 -16.23 -1.14
CA PHE A 91 7.23 -17.59 -1.33
C PHE A 91 5.85 -17.59 -2.01
N PHE A 92 5.01 -16.58 -1.76
CA PHE A 92 3.73 -16.41 -2.47
C PHE A 92 3.93 -15.87 -3.89
N ALA A 93 4.96 -15.04 -4.08
CA ALA A 93 5.33 -14.55 -5.41
C ALA A 93 5.91 -15.65 -6.32
N ALA A 94 6.52 -16.70 -5.76
CA ALA A 94 7.13 -17.78 -6.54
C ALA A 94 6.19 -18.50 -7.53
N PRO A 95 5.02 -19.03 -7.12
CA PRO A 95 4.05 -19.56 -8.06
C PRO A 95 3.50 -18.49 -9.01
N ALA A 96 3.38 -17.23 -8.58
CA ALA A 96 2.93 -16.13 -9.43
C ALA A 96 3.88 -15.87 -10.59
N VAL A 97 5.19 -15.82 -10.33
CA VAL A 97 6.23 -15.62 -11.35
C VAL A 97 6.30 -16.82 -12.30
N GLY A 98 6.23 -18.05 -11.80
CA GLY A 98 6.16 -19.25 -12.64
C GLY A 98 5.00 -19.23 -13.63
N LEU A 99 3.80 -18.88 -13.14
CA LEU A 99 2.61 -18.71 -13.99
C LEU A 99 2.76 -17.51 -14.95
N PHE A 100 3.34 -16.39 -14.50
CA PHE A 100 3.57 -15.22 -15.34
C PHE A 100 4.52 -15.51 -16.51
N LEU A 101 5.58 -16.29 -16.28
CA LEU A 101 6.47 -16.75 -17.34
C LEU A 101 5.74 -17.66 -18.35
N LEU A 102 4.87 -18.55 -17.87
CA LEU A 102 4.03 -19.36 -18.76
C LEU A 102 3.10 -18.48 -19.60
N TYR A 103 2.55 -17.41 -19.04
CA TYR A 103 1.74 -16.44 -19.78
C TYR A 103 2.57 -15.70 -20.86
N LEU A 104 3.76 -15.22 -20.53
CA LEU A 104 4.61 -14.45 -21.45
C LEU A 104 5.15 -15.28 -22.63
N PHE A 105 5.60 -16.50 -22.38
CA PHE A 105 6.31 -17.34 -23.36
C PHE A 105 5.45 -18.48 -23.94
N GLY A 106 4.21 -18.65 -23.45
CA GLY A 106 3.25 -19.64 -23.91
C GLY A 106 2.14 -19.08 -24.78
N GLU A 107 0.97 -19.73 -24.73
CA GLU A 107 -0.21 -19.41 -25.56
C GLU A 107 -0.98 -18.15 -25.11
N ARG A 108 -0.40 -17.33 -24.21
CA ARG A 108 -1.01 -16.10 -23.65
C ARG A 108 -2.46 -16.28 -23.20
N LYS A 109 -2.78 -17.39 -22.52
CA LYS A 109 -4.12 -17.63 -21.97
C LYS A 109 -4.41 -16.62 -20.86
N ALA A 110 -5.33 -15.69 -21.14
CA ALA A 110 -5.64 -14.60 -20.22
C ALA A 110 -6.18 -15.08 -18.86
N GLY A 111 -6.85 -16.24 -18.81
CA GLY A 111 -7.34 -16.83 -17.55
C GLY A 111 -6.24 -17.07 -16.50
N LEU A 112 -4.98 -17.24 -16.93
CA LEU A 112 -3.86 -17.45 -16.02
C LEU A 112 -3.45 -16.16 -15.27
N LEU A 113 -3.82 -14.98 -15.79
CA LEU A 113 -3.49 -13.71 -15.17
C LEU A 113 -4.27 -13.45 -13.87
N VAL A 114 -5.41 -14.12 -13.67
CA VAL A 114 -6.19 -13.97 -12.43
C VAL A 114 -5.38 -14.47 -11.22
N PRO A 115 -4.90 -15.74 -11.18
CA PRO A 115 -4.00 -16.19 -10.14
C PRO A 115 -2.73 -15.35 -10.03
N VAL A 116 -2.10 -15.00 -11.16
CA VAL A 116 -0.84 -14.23 -11.18
C VAL A 116 -1.03 -12.87 -10.50
N GLY A 117 -2.00 -12.08 -10.95
CA GLY A 117 -2.27 -10.75 -10.40
C GLY A 117 -2.71 -10.82 -8.93
N THR A 118 -3.51 -11.83 -8.56
CA THR A 118 -3.95 -12.03 -7.17
C THR A 118 -2.77 -12.34 -6.26
N LEU A 119 -1.93 -13.31 -6.63
CA LEU A 119 -0.76 -13.71 -5.83
C LEU A 119 0.30 -12.62 -5.76
N PHE A 120 0.54 -11.90 -6.85
CA PHE A 120 1.52 -10.81 -6.88
C PHE A 120 1.08 -9.63 -6.02
N THR A 121 -0.22 -9.28 -6.07
CA THR A 121 -0.78 -8.23 -5.20
C THR A 121 -0.77 -8.66 -3.75
N PHE A 122 -1.16 -9.90 -3.45
CA PHE A 122 -1.12 -10.45 -2.09
C PHE A 122 0.30 -10.44 -1.52
N ALA A 123 1.28 -10.93 -2.30
CA ALA A 123 2.69 -10.90 -1.93
C ALA A 123 3.20 -9.45 -1.73
N GLY A 124 2.81 -8.51 -2.60
CA GLY A 124 3.14 -7.10 -2.48
C GLY A 124 2.58 -6.48 -1.20
N VAL A 125 1.31 -6.73 -0.88
CA VAL A 125 0.65 -6.24 0.34
C VAL A 125 1.37 -6.78 1.58
N CYS A 126 1.68 -8.08 1.61
CA CYS A 126 2.43 -8.69 2.70
C CYS A 126 3.86 -8.12 2.83
N PHE A 127 4.54 -7.88 1.71
CA PHE A 127 5.88 -7.29 1.69
C PHE A 127 5.89 -5.86 2.21
N PHE A 128 5.01 -5.00 1.71
CA PHE A 128 4.86 -3.63 2.21
C PHE A 128 4.46 -3.59 3.68
N SER A 129 3.62 -4.54 4.11
CA SER A 129 3.19 -4.63 5.50
C SER A 129 4.31 -4.98 6.47
N GLU A 130 5.19 -5.92 6.13
CA GLU A 130 6.38 -6.19 6.94
C GLU A 130 7.44 -5.09 6.83
N LEU A 131 7.56 -4.43 5.68
CA LEU A 131 8.53 -3.35 5.49
C LEU A 131 8.24 -2.13 6.37
N PHE A 132 6.95 -1.83 6.58
CA PHE A 132 6.51 -0.64 7.32
C PHE A 132 5.87 -0.96 8.69
N HIS A 133 5.73 -2.24 9.07
CA HIS A 133 5.04 -2.71 10.29
C HIS A 133 3.60 -2.20 10.48
N ILE A 134 2.88 -1.90 9.38
CA ILE A 134 1.51 -1.32 9.38
C ILE A 134 0.43 -2.32 8.92
N TRP A 135 0.42 -3.51 9.51
CA TRP A 135 -0.57 -4.55 9.18
C TRP A 135 -2.02 -4.11 9.29
N HIS A 136 -2.32 -3.24 10.26
CA HIS A 136 -3.65 -2.67 10.50
C HIS A 136 -4.13 -1.75 9.37
N LEU A 137 -3.22 -1.20 8.55
CA LEU A 137 -3.60 -0.29 7.47
C LEU A 137 -3.66 -0.99 6.11
N LEU A 138 -2.89 -2.08 5.94
CA LEU A 138 -2.72 -2.79 4.67
C LEU A 138 -3.62 -4.01 4.51
N TRP A 139 -4.32 -4.46 5.55
CA TRP A 139 -5.29 -5.56 5.44
C TRP A 139 -6.37 -5.34 4.34
N PRO A 140 -6.85 -4.12 4.05
CA PRO A 140 -7.79 -3.91 2.95
C PRO A 140 -7.19 -4.25 1.58
N GLY A 141 -5.86 -4.18 1.45
CA GLY A 141 -5.13 -4.58 0.23
C GLY A 141 -5.25 -6.07 -0.06
N VAL A 142 -5.43 -6.90 0.97
CA VAL A 142 -5.71 -8.35 0.79
C VAL A 142 -7.06 -8.54 0.09
N ILE A 143 -8.06 -7.73 0.43
CA ILE A 143 -9.39 -7.74 -0.23
C ILE A 143 -9.29 -7.26 -1.69
N ALA A 144 -8.43 -6.28 -1.97
CA ALA A 144 -8.18 -5.82 -3.34
C ALA A 144 -7.45 -6.84 -4.22
N SER A 145 -6.71 -7.79 -3.63
CA SER A 145 -5.88 -8.75 -4.37
C SER A 145 -6.64 -9.52 -5.48
N PRO A 146 -7.79 -10.17 -5.21
CA PRO A 146 -8.58 -10.81 -6.28
C PRO A 146 -9.13 -9.79 -7.29
N ALA A 147 -9.46 -8.56 -6.87
CA ALA A 147 -9.93 -7.51 -7.77
C ALA A 147 -8.86 -7.12 -8.80
N VAL A 148 -7.60 -6.99 -8.36
CA VAL A 148 -6.46 -6.71 -9.24
C VAL A 148 -6.22 -7.88 -10.19
N GLY A 149 -6.30 -9.13 -9.71
CA GLY A 149 -6.21 -10.31 -10.59
C GLY A 149 -7.28 -10.31 -11.69
N LEU A 150 -8.53 -10.01 -11.35
CA LEU A 150 -9.63 -9.88 -12.31
C LEU A 150 -9.43 -8.67 -13.24
N LEU A 151 -8.85 -7.57 -12.76
CA LEU A 151 -8.51 -6.40 -13.56
C LEU A 151 -7.46 -6.72 -14.63
N LEU A 152 -6.41 -7.48 -14.28
CA LEU A 152 -5.43 -7.94 -15.26
C LEU A 152 -6.07 -8.84 -16.34
N LEU A 153 -7.01 -9.71 -15.94
CA LEU A 153 -7.79 -10.51 -16.90
C LEU A 153 -8.60 -9.64 -17.85
N TYR A 154 -9.25 -8.58 -17.33
CA TYR A 154 -10.00 -7.64 -18.16
C TYR A 154 -9.08 -6.88 -19.15
N LEU A 155 -7.89 -6.45 -18.71
CA LEU A 155 -6.97 -5.64 -19.51
C LEU A 155 -6.31 -6.43 -20.65
N PHE A 156 -5.83 -7.64 -20.34
CA PHE A 156 -5.04 -8.48 -21.26
C PHE A 156 -5.82 -9.64 -21.87
N GLY A 157 -7.05 -9.88 -21.44
CA GLY A 157 -7.92 -10.93 -21.92
C GLY A 157 -9.04 -10.44 -22.82
N ASN A 158 -10.10 -11.25 -22.87
CA ASN A 158 -11.32 -10.85 -23.54
C ASN A 158 -12.00 -9.80 -22.64
N ARG A 159 -12.14 -8.56 -23.12
CA ARG A 159 -12.69 -7.40 -22.39
C ARG A 159 -14.19 -7.59 -22.09
N SER A 160 -14.53 -8.62 -21.34
CA SER A 160 -15.89 -8.92 -20.94
C SER A 160 -16.32 -7.88 -19.91
N ALA A 161 -17.20 -6.98 -20.34
CA ALA A 161 -17.67 -5.88 -19.51
C ALA A 161 -18.26 -6.40 -18.18
N GLY A 162 -18.89 -7.58 -18.16
CA GLY A 162 -19.48 -8.17 -16.94
C GLY A 162 -18.47 -8.41 -15.81
N LEU A 163 -17.17 -8.57 -16.10
CA LEU A 163 -16.11 -8.75 -15.10
C LEU A 163 -15.82 -7.46 -14.32
N LEU A 164 -16.17 -6.29 -14.88
CA LEU A 164 -15.96 -4.99 -14.22
C LEU A 164 -16.87 -4.77 -13.02
N ILE A 165 -18.01 -5.48 -12.94
CA ILE A 165 -18.91 -5.41 -11.79
C ILE A 165 -18.17 -5.89 -10.53
N PRO A 166 -17.68 -7.15 -10.45
CA PRO A 166 -16.95 -7.62 -9.27
C PRO A 166 -15.60 -6.90 -9.07
N ILE A 167 -14.92 -6.46 -10.14
CA ILE A 167 -13.68 -5.68 -10.01
C ILE A 167 -13.97 -4.34 -9.31
N GLY A 168 -14.96 -3.61 -9.79
CA GLY A 168 -15.31 -2.29 -9.27
C GLY A 168 -15.89 -2.35 -7.85
N THR A 169 -16.67 -3.37 -7.54
CA THR A 169 -17.19 -3.56 -6.17
C THR A 169 -16.05 -3.83 -5.18
N LEU A 170 -15.16 -4.78 -5.49
CA LEU A 170 -14.05 -5.14 -4.60
C LEU A 170 -13.05 -3.99 -4.44
N MET A 171 -12.71 -3.27 -5.51
CA MET A 171 -11.84 -2.09 -5.44
C MET A 171 -12.47 -0.98 -4.58
N SER A 172 -13.78 -0.76 -4.71
CA SER A 172 -14.48 0.23 -3.90
C SER A 172 -14.54 -0.17 -2.43
N ILE A 173 -14.86 -1.43 -2.12
CA ILE A 173 -14.89 -1.97 -0.76
C ILE A 173 -13.51 -1.85 -0.11
N SER A 174 -12.45 -2.25 -0.82
CA SER A 174 -11.08 -2.12 -0.33
C SER A 174 -10.71 -0.65 -0.06
N GLY A 175 -11.02 0.26 -0.99
CA GLY A 175 -10.76 1.69 -0.81
C GLY A 175 -11.52 2.29 0.37
N LEU A 176 -12.77 1.87 0.59
CA LEU A 176 -13.56 2.28 1.76
C LEU A 176 -12.96 1.78 3.06
N PHE A 177 -12.51 0.53 3.11
CA PHE A 177 -11.83 -0.01 4.27
C PHE A 177 -10.51 0.73 4.54
N SER A 178 -9.69 0.99 3.53
CA SER A 178 -8.47 1.80 3.68
C SER A 178 -8.78 3.20 4.20
N PHE A 179 -9.80 3.86 3.66
CA PHE A 179 -10.22 5.19 4.13
C PHE A 179 -10.73 5.14 5.58
N ALA A 180 -11.53 4.12 5.93
CA ALA A 180 -12.04 3.95 7.28
C ALA A 180 -10.92 3.79 8.31
N GLU A 181 -9.90 3.00 8.01
CA GLU A 181 -8.74 2.77 8.89
C GLU A 181 -7.84 4.01 8.99
N ILE A 182 -7.59 4.72 7.88
CA ILE A 182 -6.75 5.93 7.89
C ILE A 182 -7.35 7.05 8.75
N PHE A 183 -8.68 7.21 8.70
CA PHE A 183 -9.38 8.31 9.37
C PHE A 183 -10.12 7.91 10.65
N ASP A 184 -10.04 6.64 11.06
CA ASP A 184 -10.85 6.04 12.13
C ASP A 184 -12.35 6.42 12.02
N ALA A 185 -12.85 6.44 10.78
CA ALA A 185 -14.12 7.05 10.40
C ALA A 185 -15.22 6.02 10.14
N TRP A 186 -15.14 4.82 10.76
CA TRP A 186 -16.06 3.71 10.55
C TRP A 186 -17.55 4.08 10.64
N GLY A 187 -17.91 4.96 11.58
CA GLY A 187 -19.29 5.44 11.74
C GLY A 187 -19.80 6.35 10.62
N ILE A 188 -18.93 6.86 9.74
CA ILE A 188 -19.27 7.74 8.61
C ILE A 188 -19.14 7.01 7.27
N VAL A 189 -18.22 6.05 7.17
CA VAL A 189 -17.89 5.37 5.90
C VAL A 189 -18.93 4.32 5.52
N TRP A 190 -19.76 3.86 6.47
CA TRP A 190 -20.74 2.80 6.24
C TRP A 190 -21.67 2.98 5.01
N PRO A 191 -22.19 4.19 4.69
CA PRO A 191 -23.03 4.38 3.51
C PRO A 191 -22.26 4.14 2.21
N GLY A 192 -20.93 4.27 2.24
CA GLY A 192 -20.06 3.96 1.10
C GLY A 192 -20.16 2.50 0.66
N PHE A 193 -20.45 1.55 1.57
CA PHE A 193 -20.64 0.15 1.18
C PHE A 193 -21.86 -0.05 0.28
N ILE A 194 -22.88 0.81 0.40
CA ILE A 194 -24.04 0.84 -0.52
C ILE A 194 -23.62 1.36 -1.91
N MET A 195 -22.66 2.27 -1.96
CA MET A 195 -22.13 2.83 -3.21
C MET A 195 -21.18 1.87 -3.94
N ALA A 196 -20.50 0.95 -3.24
CA ALA A 196 -19.57 0.01 -3.85
C ALA A 196 -20.16 -0.80 -5.03
N PRO A 197 -21.36 -1.42 -4.94
CA PRO A 197 -21.99 -2.06 -6.10
C PRO A 197 -22.38 -1.06 -7.20
N ALA A 198 -22.73 0.18 -6.86
CA ALA A 198 -23.04 1.21 -7.85
C ALA A 198 -21.81 1.54 -8.70
N VAL A 199 -20.61 1.63 -8.10
CA VAL A 199 -19.35 1.87 -8.82
C VAL A 199 -19.05 0.72 -9.78
N GLY A 200 -19.21 -0.53 -9.34
CA GLY A 200 -19.04 -1.71 -10.21
C GLY A 200 -20.00 -1.71 -11.41
N LEU A 201 -21.28 -1.39 -11.18
CA LEU A 201 -22.27 -1.25 -12.26
C LEU A 201 -21.97 -0.07 -13.19
N PHE A 202 -21.43 1.03 -12.66
CA PHE A 202 -21.02 2.19 -13.44
C PHE A 202 -19.83 1.89 -14.36
N LEU A 203 -18.83 1.18 -13.85
CA LEU A 203 -17.71 0.67 -14.66
C LEU A 203 -18.21 -0.25 -15.78
N TYR A 204 -19.16 -1.12 -15.48
CA TYR A 204 -19.82 -1.97 -16.48
C TYR A 204 -20.56 -1.16 -17.55
N TYR A 205 -21.29 -0.11 -17.15
CA TYR A 205 -21.99 0.79 -18.08
C TYR A 205 -21.01 1.48 -19.03
N LEU A 206 -19.88 2.00 -18.53
CA LEU A 206 -18.89 2.72 -19.34
C LEU A 206 -18.19 1.83 -20.38
N ALA A 207 -17.85 0.60 -19.99
CA ALA A 207 -17.10 -0.32 -20.83
C ALA A 207 -17.96 -1.27 -21.68
N GLY A 208 -19.24 -1.42 -21.33
CA GLY A 208 -20.21 -2.22 -22.04
C GLY A 208 -20.93 -1.43 -23.14
N ASN A 209 -22.14 -1.87 -23.47
CA ASN A 209 -22.95 -1.26 -24.55
C ASN A 209 -23.72 0.00 -24.12
N ARG A 210 -23.35 0.63 -22.99
CA ARG A 210 -24.00 1.83 -22.43
C ARG A 210 -25.53 1.73 -22.35
N ASN A 211 -26.05 0.59 -21.89
CA ASN A 211 -27.50 0.42 -21.72
C ASN A 211 -28.03 1.35 -20.63
N SER A 212 -28.87 2.32 -21.01
CA SER A 212 -29.47 3.31 -20.10
C SER A 212 -30.30 2.69 -18.97
N ALA A 213 -30.80 1.46 -19.16
CA ALA A 213 -31.53 0.72 -18.11
C ALA A 213 -30.69 0.47 -16.84
N LEU A 214 -29.36 0.39 -16.95
CA LEU A 214 -28.46 0.18 -15.81
C LEU A 214 -28.25 1.46 -14.98
N LEU A 215 -28.49 2.64 -15.56
CA LEU A 215 -28.33 3.91 -14.86
C LEU A 215 -29.34 4.06 -13.73
N ILE A 216 -30.54 3.48 -13.85
CA ILE A 216 -31.58 3.58 -12.83
C ILE A 216 -31.07 3.00 -11.48
N PRO A 217 -30.59 1.75 -11.39
CA PRO A 217 -29.96 1.24 -10.17
C PRO A 217 -28.77 2.06 -9.68
N ILE A 218 -27.89 2.51 -10.58
CA ILE A 218 -26.68 3.28 -10.24
C ILE A 218 -27.05 4.60 -9.56
N PHE A 219 -28.02 5.33 -10.12
CA PHE A 219 -28.51 6.59 -9.56
C PHE A 219 -29.21 6.38 -8.21
N ILE A 220 -30.03 5.34 -8.07
CA ILE A 220 -30.72 5.04 -6.80
C ILE A 220 -29.69 4.74 -5.69
N LEU A 221 -28.74 3.84 -5.97
CA LEU A 221 -27.72 3.44 -4.99
C LEU A 221 -26.79 4.60 -4.60
N SER A 222 -26.35 5.39 -5.59
CA SER A 222 -25.51 6.56 -5.33
C SER A 222 -26.26 7.67 -4.58
N ALA A 223 -27.51 7.95 -4.93
CA ALA A 223 -28.32 8.96 -4.23
C ALA A 223 -28.57 8.57 -2.77
N ILE A 224 -28.89 7.31 -2.49
CA ILE A 224 -29.05 6.80 -1.11
C ILE A 224 -27.73 6.94 -0.35
N SER A 225 -26.63 6.44 -0.92
CA SER A 225 -25.33 6.50 -0.25
C SER A 225 -24.90 7.93 0.07
N VAL A 226 -25.03 8.86 -0.88
CA VAL A 226 -24.67 10.28 -0.70
C VAL A 226 -25.58 10.95 0.33
N THR A 227 -26.89 10.66 0.32
CA THR A 227 -27.84 11.22 1.30
C THR A 227 -27.48 10.79 2.71
N PHE A 228 -27.24 9.49 2.92
CA PHE A 228 -26.85 8.96 4.21
C PHE A 228 -25.49 9.51 4.64
N PHE A 229 -24.48 9.46 3.77
CA PHE A 229 -23.16 10.01 4.06
C PHE A 229 -23.22 11.49 4.47
N SER A 230 -24.03 12.29 3.79
CA SER A 230 -24.25 13.70 4.12
C SER A 230 -24.83 13.88 5.53
N ILE A 231 -25.87 13.11 5.89
CA ILE A 231 -26.50 13.17 7.22
C ILE A 231 -25.49 12.80 8.32
N PHE A 232 -24.73 11.72 8.16
CA PHE A 232 -23.77 11.25 9.17
C PHE A 232 -22.57 12.19 9.31
N CYS A 233 -22.05 12.71 8.19
CA CYS A 233 -20.94 13.68 8.18
C CYS A 233 -21.34 15.00 8.86
N LEU A 234 -22.53 15.52 8.53
CA LEU A 234 -23.08 16.72 9.18
C LEU A 234 -23.33 16.51 10.68
N GLY A 235 -23.78 15.32 11.09
CA GLY A 235 -23.96 15.01 12.51
C GLY A 235 -22.67 15.15 13.33
N LYS A 236 -21.55 14.62 12.82
CA LYS A 236 -20.25 14.71 13.51
C LYS A 236 -19.64 16.12 13.49
N ILE A 237 -19.73 16.83 12.36
CA ILE A 237 -19.18 18.20 12.27
C ILE A 237 -19.94 19.16 13.19
N LEU A 238 -21.27 19.03 13.31
CA LEU A 238 -22.08 19.88 14.19
C LEU A 238 -21.79 19.64 15.67
N TRP A 239 -21.53 18.40 16.08
CA TRP A 239 -21.11 18.10 17.46
C TRP A 239 -19.73 18.68 17.77
N ALA A 240 -18.76 18.50 16.85
CA ALA A 240 -17.43 19.10 16.99
C ALA A 240 -17.51 20.64 17.06
N LEU A 241 -18.30 21.26 16.18
CA LEU A 241 -18.51 22.70 16.16
C LEU A 241 -19.17 23.19 17.46
N ARG A 242 -20.17 22.47 17.99
CA ARG A 242 -20.79 22.79 19.28
C ARG A 242 -19.77 22.76 20.42
N TYR A 243 -18.86 21.79 20.44
CA TYR A 243 -17.81 21.73 21.45
C TYR A 243 -16.77 22.83 21.30
N VAL A 244 -16.35 23.17 20.07
CA VAL A 244 -15.40 24.25 19.81
C VAL A 244 -15.98 25.61 20.17
N ILE A 245 -17.22 25.89 19.75
CA ILE A 245 -17.93 27.14 20.10
C ILE A 245 -18.17 27.21 21.60
N GLY A 246 -18.62 26.11 22.23
CA GLY A 246 -18.82 26.04 23.67
C GLY A 246 -17.52 26.28 24.44
N GLY A 247 -16.42 25.62 24.04
CA GLY A 247 -15.09 25.82 24.63
C GLY A 247 -14.57 27.24 24.44
N ALA A 248 -14.76 27.84 23.26
CA ALA A 248 -14.39 29.22 23.00
C ALA A 248 -15.17 30.19 23.89
N PHE A 249 -16.47 29.97 24.10
CA PHE A 249 -17.29 30.77 25.01
C PHE A 249 -16.86 30.63 26.48
N VAL A 250 -16.51 29.41 26.92
CA VAL A 250 -15.99 29.18 28.28
C VAL A 250 -14.66 29.90 28.49
N LEU A 251 -13.74 29.81 27.52
CA LEU A 251 -12.46 30.53 27.56
C LEU A 251 -12.64 32.05 27.56
N PHE A 252 -13.55 32.56 26.72
CA PHE A 252 -13.88 33.98 26.67
C PHE A 252 -14.49 34.48 27.99
N GLY A 253 -15.37 33.68 28.60
CA GLY A 253 -15.92 33.94 29.92
C GLY A 253 -14.84 33.98 31.01
N LEU A 254 -13.94 32.99 31.03
CA LEU A 254 -12.82 32.94 31.98
C LEU A 254 -11.89 34.15 31.81
N MET A 255 -11.55 34.50 30.56
CA MET A 255 -10.71 35.65 30.25
C MET A 255 -11.32 36.96 30.73
N THR A 256 -12.65 37.09 30.64
CA THR A 256 -13.38 38.28 31.12
C THR A 256 -13.31 38.41 32.64
N ILE A 257 -13.43 37.30 33.38
CA ILE A 257 -13.35 37.29 34.85
C ILE A 257 -11.94 37.60 35.35
N LEU A 258 -10.91 37.06 34.69
CA LEU A 258 -9.50 37.33 35.03
C LEU A 258 -9.07 38.76 34.70
N ARG A 259 -9.81 39.45 33.83
CA ARG A 259 -9.63 40.87 33.51
C ARG A 259 -10.30 41.79 34.54
N LYS A 260 -10.30 41.40 35.83
CA LYS A 260 -10.70 42.26 36.93
C LYS A 260 -9.65 43.39 37.04
N PRO A 261 -10.02 44.66 36.82
CA PRO A 261 -9.07 45.76 37.00
C PRO A 261 -8.67 45.81 38.48
N GLY A 262 -7.36 45.81 38.73
CA GLY A 262 -6.82 46.02 40.07
C GLY A 262 -7.45 47.28 40.68
N GLU A 263 -8.02 47.11 41.87
CA GLU A 263 -8.53 48.18 42.72
C GLU A 263 -7.57 49.38 42.67
N LYS A 264 -7.98 50.47 42.03
CA LYS A 264 -7.38 51.77 42.29
C LYS A 264 -7.81 52.17 43.70
N TYR A 265 -6.98 51.82 44.68
CA TYR A 265 -7.05 52.39 46.02
C TYR A 265 -7.09 53.91 45.90
N ASP A 266 -8.14 54.50 46.45
CA ASP A 266 -8.56 55.88 46.23
C ASP A 266 -7.61 56.88 46.93
N SER A 267 -6.44 57.11 46.34
CA SER A 267 -5.45 58.11 46.81
C SER A 267 -5.96 59.56 46.73
N LYS A 268 -7.09 59.81 46.05
CA LYS A 268 -7.66 61.15 45.91
C LYS A 268 -8.30 61.66 47.20
N ASN A 269 -9.05 60.79 47.90
CA ASN A 269 -9.69 61.16 49.17
C ASN A 269 -8.67 61.49 50.28
N TYR A 270 -7.54 60.78 50.34
CA TYR A 270 -6.48 61.10 51.31
C TYR A 270 -5.82 62.45 51.05
N LYS A 271 -5.59 62.83 49.79
CA LYS A 271 -4.98 64.13 49.46
C LYS A 271 -5.92 65.29 49.70
N GLU A 272 -7.20 65.14 49.39
CA GLU A 272 -8.21 66.17 49.69
C GLU A 272 -8.40 66.34 51.20
N GLN A 273 -8.45 65.24 51.97
CA GLN A 273 -8.59 65.31 53.42
C GLN A 273 -7.34 65.90 54.10
N TYR A 274 -6.13 65.59 53.62
CA TYR A 274 -4.89 66.18 54.15
C TYR A 274 -4.76 67.67 53.80
N ASN A 275 -5.17 68.06 52.59
CA ASN A 275 -5.16 69.47 52.17
C ASN A 275 -6.18 70.30 52.94
N ASN A 276 -7.39 69.79 53.20
CA ASN A 276 -8.37 70.50 54.02
C ASN A 276 -7.89 70.68 55.47
N TYR A 277 -7.32 69.62 56.06
CA TYR A 277 -6.81 69.68 57.43
C TYR A 277 -5.64 70.67 57.61
N ASN A 278 -4.80 70.84 56.59
CA ASN A 278 -3.74 71.86 56.62
C ASN A 278 -4.27 73.29 56.41
N ASN A 279 -5.34 73.46 55.63
CA ASN A 279 -5.89 74.78 55.35
C ASN A 279 -6.62 75.36 56.58
N ASP A 280 -7.29 74.50 57.35
CA ASP A 280 -8.02 74.89 58.57
C ASP A 280 -7.10 75.27 59.74
N ASN A 281 -5.83 74.85 59.71
CA ASN A 281 -4.82 75.15 60.75
C ASN A 281 -3.95 76.39 60.44
N MET A 282 -4.19 77.08 59.32
CA MET A 282 -3.43 78.27 58.91
C MET A 282 -4.26 79.57 58.90
N GLY A 283 -5.52 79.55 59.33
CA GLY A 283 -6.38 80.72 59.56
C GLY A 283 -6.49 81.07 61.04
#